data_AF-A0A1G7PIQ4-F1
#
_entry.id   AF-A0A1G7PIQ4-F1
#
_cell.length_a   1.000
_cell.length_b   1.000
_cell.length_c   1.000
_cell.angle_alpha   90.00
_cell.angle_beta   90.00
_cell.angle_gamma   90.00
#
_symmetry.space_group_name_H-M   'P 1'
#
loop_
_entity.id
_entity.type
_entity.pdbx_description
1 polymer ?
#
loop_
_entity_poly.entity_id
_entity_poly.type
_entity_poly.pdbx_seq_one_letter_code
_entity_poly.pdbx_strand_id
1 'polypeptide(L)'
;MMQQKHKTWLELECSECQKVFMPKNQGLWYRVIDGNILLTCPACYEKWENQFEVVNAEFSDSPGYGLPMVTIYFKNGQVLGPVGYLAEQTHIEIPGYEIPMSAKIKIKELARVFWQEKEKQKLKTFRLVDTFDEQYIYAETNAGDQYKIRFKYGRYGEMILDPNTKLPEYVLRQIEQKMRE
;
A
#
# COMPACT_ATOMS: atom_id res chain seq x y z
N MET A 1 20.20 22.04 -54.02
CA MET A 1 19.04 22.64 -53.32
C MET A 1 18.71 21.77 -52.12
N MET A 2 19.03 22.23 -50.90
CA MET A 2 18.56 21.58 -49.68
C MET A 2 17.13 22.04 -49.40
N GLN A 3 16.17 21.11 -49.42
CA GLN A 3 14.82 21.40 -48.95
C GLN A 3 14.87 21.63 -47.44
N GLN A 4 14.62 22.87 -47.01
CA GLN A 4 14.33 23.16 -45.61
C GLN A 4 13.04 22.41 -45.24
N LYS A 5 13.16 21.37 -44.40
CA LYS A 5 11.99 20.75 -43.78
C LYS A 5 11.33 21.80 -42.90
N HIS A 6 10.17 22.31 -43.32
CA HIS A 6 9.30 23.07 -42.43
C HIS A 6 8.96 22.20 -41.22
N LYS A 7 9.45 22.59 -40.04
CA LYS A 7 8.97 22.02 -38.77
C LYS A 7 7.60 22.63 -38.50
N THR A 8 6.55 21.87 -38.75
CA THR A 8 5.21 22.19 -38.26
C THR A 8 5.19 21.88 -36.77
N TRP A 9 5.03 22.91 -35.94
CA TRP A 9 4.90 22.73 -34.50
C TRP A 9 3.47 22.28 -34.20
N LEU A 10 3.32 21.23 -33.39
CA LEU A 10 2.01 20.78 -32.93
C LEU A 10 1.57 21.68 -31.78
N GLU A 11 0.62 22.56 -32.06
CA GLU A 11 -0.05 23.39 -31.05
C GLU A 11 -1.22 22.61 -30.45
N LEU A 12 -1.24 22.49 -29.13
CA LEU A 12 -2.25 21.76 -28.38
C LEU A 12 -3.01 22.71 -27.45
N GLU A 13 -4.28 22.47 -27.25
CA GLU A 13 -5.09 23.23 -26.31
C GLU A 13 -5.16 22.52 -24.95
N CYS A 14 -4.95 23.28 -23.88
CA CYS A 14 -5.09 22.78 -22.51
C CYS A 14 -6.58 22.65 -22.15
N SER A 15 -7.00 21.45 -21.75
CA SER A 15 -8.36 21.16 -21.31
C SER A 15 -8.76 21.93 -20.04
N GLU A 16 -7.79 22.36 -19.23
CA GLU A 16 -8.01 23.05 -17.95
C GLU A 16 -8.12 24.58 -18.12
N CYS A 17 -7.23 25.19 -18.90
CA CYS A 17 -7.14 26.65 -19.01
C CYS A 17 -7.34 27.20 -20.43
N GLN A 18 -7.63 26.34 -21.40
CA GLN A 18 -7.88 26.69 -22.82
C GLN A 18 -6.71 27.41 -23.51
N LYS A 19 -5.54 27.46 -22.86
CA LYS A 19 -4.33 28.06 -23.44
C LYS A 19 -3.68 27.06 -24.38
N VAL A 20 -3.19 27.59 -25.50
CA VAL A 20 -2.35 26.84 -26.42
C VAL A 20 -0.97 26.61 -25.79
N PHE A 21 -0.47 25.38 -25.88
CA PHE A 21 0.86 25.01 -25.44
C PHE A 21 1.50 24.05 -26.45
N MET A 22 2.84 23.99 -26.41
CA MET A 22 3.61 23.08 -27.24
C MET A 22 4.18 21.95 -26.37
N PRO A 23 4.02 20.68 -26.78
CA PRO A 23 4.71 19.58 -26.13
C PRO A 23 6.22 19.79 -26.27
N LYS A 24 6.95 19.76 -25.16
CA LYS A 24 8.43 19.84 -25.19
C LYS A 24 8.99 18.43 -25.36
N ASN A 25 10.31 18.32 -25.54
CA ASN A 25 11.05 17.06 -25.64
C ASN A 25 10.85 16.09 -24.45
N GLN A 26 10.16 16.52 -23.38
CA GLN A 26 9.82 15.72 -22.20
C GLN A 26 8.51 14.92 -22.37
N GLY A 27 7.80 15.07 -23.49
CA GLY A 27 6.56 14.34 -23.79
C GLY A 27 5.30 15.20 -23.73
N LEU A 28 4.15 14.53 -23.77
CA LEU A 28 2.81 15.11 -23.64
C LEU A 28 2.37 15.06 -22.17
N TRP A 29 1.93 16.19 -21.64
CA TRP A 29 1.29 16.24 -20.32
C TRP A 29 -0.22 16.01 -20.48
N TYR A 30 -0.72 15.01 -19.79
CA TYR A 30 -2.14 14.66 -19.80
C TYR A 30 -2.57 14.13 -18.44
N ARG A 31 -3.88 14.19 -18.24
CA ARG A 31 -4.61 13.64 -17.11
C ARG A 31 -5.61 12.60 -17.61
N VAL A 32 -5.97 11.64 -16.77
CA VAL A 32 -6.96 10.61 -17.14
C VAL A 32 -8.09 10.68 -16.13
N ILE A 33 -9.26 11.14 -16.60
CA ILE A 33 -10.45 11.32 -15.78
C ILE A 33 -11.57 10.48 -16.38
N ASP A 34 -12.07 9.50 -15.63
CA ASP A 34 -13.14 8.59 -16.06
C ASP A 34 -12.88 7.95 -17.45
N GLY A 35 -11.62 7.57 -17.70
CA GLY A 35 -11.18 6.98 -18.96
C GLY A 35 -10.94 7.97 -20.10
N ASN A 36 -11.15 9.27 -19.89
CA ASN A 36 -10.89 10.31 -20.88
C ASN A 36 -9.51 10.93 -20.67
N ILE A 37 -8.75 11.05 -21.76
CA ILE A 37 -7.45 11.72 -21.77
C ILE A 37 -7.67 13.22 -21.91
N LEU A 38 -7.28 13.99 -20.90
CA LEU A 38 -7.33 15.45 -20.89
C LEU A 38 -5.93 16.03 -21.09
N LEU A 39 -5.70 16.65 -22.25
CA LEU A 39 -4.44 17.36 -22.51
C LEU A 39 -4.31 18.52 -21.53
N THR A 40 -3.18 18.58 -20.83
CA THR A 40 -2.96 19.57 -19.76
C THR A 40 -1.67 20.31 -20.04
N CYS A 41 -1.65 21.64 -20.00
CA CYS A 41 -0.41 22.38 -20.18
C CYS A 41 0.52 22.20 -18.97
N PRO A 42 1.85 22.43 -19.11
CA PRO A 42 2.81 22.24 -18.03
C PRO A 42 2.45 22.97 -16.73
N ALA A 43 1.97 24.21 -16.84
CA ALA A 43 1.62 25.02 -15.66
C ALA A 43 0.41 24.45 -14.90
N CYS A 44 -0.60 23.95 -15.62
CA CYS A 44 -1.76 23.31 -14.99
C CYS A 44 -1.38 21.96 -14.37
N TYR A 45 -0.53 21.19 -15.06
CA TYR A 45 -0.04 19.91 -14.56
C TYR A 45 0.81 20.09 -13.29
N GLU A 46 1.74 21.05 -13.28
CA GLU A 46 2.57 21.37 -12.11
C GLU A 46 1.72 21.88 -10.94
N LYS A 47 0.70 22.71 -11.21
CA LYS A 47 -0.25 23.13 -10.17
C LYS A 47 -0.98 21.95 -9.55
N TRP A 48 -1.45 21.01 -10.37
CA TRP A 48 -2.08 19.78 -9.89
C TRP A 48 -1.08 18.93 -9.10
N GLU A 49 0.11 18.68 -9.62
CA GLU A 49 1.15 17.90 -8.95
C GLU A 49 1.51 18.45 -7.57
N ASN A 50 1.68 19.78 -7.47
CA ASN A 50 1.98 20.48 -6.21
C ASN A 50 0.85 20.37 -5.16
N GLN A 51 -0.41 20.20 -5.59
CA GLN A 51 -1.52 19.98 -4.65
C GLN A 51 -1.41 18.62 -3.95
N PHE A 52 -0.80 17.64 -4.62
CA PHE A 52 -0.65 16.28 -4.13
C PHE A 52 0.76 15.98 -3.60
N GLU A 53 1.54 17.00 -3.23
CA GLU A 53 2.85 16.79 -2.61
C GLU A 53 2.68 16.07 -1.25
N VAL A 54 3.05 14.78 -1.21
CA VAL A 54 2.87 13.90 -0.05
C VAL A 54 3.96 14.15 0.98
N VAL A 55 3.56 14.45 2.22
CA VAL A 55 4.51 14.62 3.35
C VAL A 55 4.53 13.42 4.28
N ASN A 56 3.41 12.71 4.44
CA ASN A 56 3.34 11.52 5.28
C ASN A 56 2.20 10.58 4.82
N ALA A 57 2.26 9.32 5.23
CA ALA A 57 1.19 8.35 5.04
C ALA A 57 1.14 7.35 6.21
N GLU A 58 -0.06 7.08 6.69
CA GLU A 58 -0.35 6.11 7.75
C GLU A 58 -1.05 4.91 7.15
N PHE A 59 -0.43 3.74 7.29
CA PHE A 59 -0.94 2.48 6.75
C PHE A 59 -1.59 1.67 7.86
N SER A 60 -2.72 1.05 7.54
CA SER A 60 -3.47 0.22 8.47
C SER A 60 -4.21 -0.87 7.73
N ASP A 61 -4.74 -1.84 8.48
CA ASP A 61 -5.66 -2.83 7.95
C ASP A 61 -7.08 -2.44 8.35
N SER A 62 -8.04 -2.57 7.43
CA SER A 62 -9.44 -2.29 7.70
C SER A 62 -9.95 -3.17 8.84
N PRO A 63 -10.64 -2.60 9.86
CA PRO A 63 -11.26 -3.37 10.92
C PRO A 63 -12.21 -4.44 10.35
N GLY A 64 -11.95 -5.71 10.67
CA GLY A 64 -12.80 -6.84 10.31
C GLY A 64 -12.41 -7.57 9.02
N TYR A 65 -12.00 -6.86 7.97
CA TYR A 65 -11.71 -7.49 6.66
C TYR A 65 -10.22 -7.58 6.33
N GLY A 66 -9.34 -6.90 7.09
CA GLY A 66 -7.90 -6.97 6.85
C GLY A 66 -7.46 -6.35 5.52
N LEU A 67 -8.31 -5.53 4.88
CA LEU A 67 -7.99 -4.87 3.62
C LEU A 67 -6.98 -3.75 3.86
N PRO A 68 -5.96 -3.58 3.01
CA PRO A 68 -4.94 -2.55 3.19
C PRO A 68 -5.54 -1.15 2.98
N MET A 69 -5.36 -0.31 3.99
CA MET A 69 -5.86 1.07 4.04
C MET A 69 -4.71 2.05 4.22
N VAL A 70 -4.87 3.25 3.68
CA VAL A 70 -3.93 4.35 3.84
C VAL A 70 -4.63 5.66 4.14
N THR A 71 -4.05 6.45 5.04
CA THR A 71 -4.36 7.88 5.23
C THR A 71 -3.15 8.70 4.80
N ILE A 72 -3.35 9.63 3.88
CA ILE A 72 -2.29 10.40 3.21
C ILE A 72 -2.39 11.85 3.65
N TYR A 73 -1.25 12.42 4.02
CA TYR A 73 -1.13 13.81 4.43
C TYR A 73 -0.36 14.57 3.36
N PHE A 74 -0.99 15.62 2.82
CA PHE A 74 -0.40 16.49 1.80
C PHE A 74 0.18 17.75 2.44
N LYS A 75 1.18 18.34 1.78
CA LYS A 75 1.89 19.54 2.26
C LYS A 75 0.98 20.76 2.41
N ASN A 76 -0.08 20.84 1.61
CA ASN A 76 -1.08 21.90 1.69
C ASN A 76 -2.04 21.76 2.89
N GLY A 77 -1.86 20.74 3.74
CA GLY A 77 -2.70 20.45 4.90
C GLY A 77 -3.93 19.58 4.60
N GLN A 78 -4.17 19.22 3.34
CA GLN A 78 -5.24 18.28 3.00
C GLN A 78 -4.88 16.86 3.45
N VAL A 79 -5.92 16.10 3.82
CA VAL A 79 -5.81 14.71 4.23
C VAL A 79 -6.75 13.87 3.38
N LEU A 80 -6.23 12.78 2.82
CA LEU A 80 -7.00 11.78 2.08
C LEU A 80 -6.95 10.46 2.84
N GLY A 81 -8.06 10.04 3.44
CA GLY A 81 -8.13 8.73 4.09
C GLY A 81 -9.21 8.62 5.16
N PRO A 82 -9.41 7.39 5.69
CA PRO A 82 -8.75 6.16 5.26
C PRO A 82 -9.34 5.62 3.95
N VAL A 83 -8.48 5.28 2.98
CA VAL A 83 -8.89 4.73 1.67
C VAL A 83 -8.15 3.44 1.33
N GLY A 84 -8.83 2.55 0.61
CA GLY A 84 -8.22 1.30 0.13
C GLY A 84 -7.19 1.58 -0.98
N TYR A 85 -6.14 0.78 -1.03
CA TYR A 85 -5.10 0.92 -2.05
C TYR A 85 -4.63 -0.43 -2.60
N LEU A 86 -4.07 -0.40 -3.82
CA LEU A 86 -3.44 -1.55 -4.47
C LEU A 86 -1.94 -1.27 -4.64
N ALA A 87 -1.11 -2.20 -4.20
CA ALA A 87 0.34 -2.10 -4.34
C ALA A 87 0.79 -2.72 -5.68
N GLU A 88 1.25 -1.87 -6.59
CA GLU A 88 1.85 -2.29 -7.86
C GLU A 88 3.38 -2.41 -7.74
N GLN A 89 4.05 -2.90 -8.78
CA GLN A 89 5.52 -3.06 -8.76
C GLN A 89 6.30 -1.75 -8.63
N THR A 90 5.76 -0.63 -9.10
CA THR A 90 6.47 0.65 -9.10
C THR A 90 5.79 1.76 -8.30
N HIS A 91 4.50 1.64 -8.00
CA HIS A 91 3.70 2.68 -7.36
C HIS A 91 2.54 2.06 -6.55
N ILE A 92 1.76 2.90 -5.87
CA ILE A 92 0.49 2.53 -5.26
C ILE A 92 -0.65 3.15 -6.06
N GLU A 93 -1.67 2.37 -6.36
CA GLU A 93 -2.92 2.83 -6.94
C GLU A 93 -3.98 3.02 -5.86
N ILE A 94 -4.72 4.12 -5.95
CA ILE A 94 -5.83 4.44 -5.05
C ILE A 94 -7.09 4.54 -5.92
N PRO A 95 -7.88 3.46 -6.00
CA PRO A 95 -9.05 3.42 -6.85
C PRO A 95 -10.00 4.59 -6.57
N GLY A 96 -10.46 5.25 -7.63
CA GLY A 96 -11.36 6.41 -7.55
C GLY A 96 -10.68 7.74 -7.26
N TYR A 97 -9.36 7.79 -7.12
CA TYR A 97 -8.62 9.04 -6.91
C TYR A 97 -7.60 9.27 -8.01
N GLU A 98 -7.68 10.46 -8.62
CA GLU A 98 -6.71 10.90 -9.62
C GLU A 98 -5.52 11.56 -8.92
N ILE A 99 -4.54 10.74 -8.55
CA ILE A 99 -3.31 11.16 -7.86
C ILE A 99 -2.14 11.12 -8.87
N PRO A 100 -1.27 12.15 -8.90
CA PRO A 100 -0.11 12.16 -9.79
C PRO A 100 0.87 11.03 -9.48
N MET A 101 1.58 10.59 -10.52
CA MET A 101 2.53 9.47 -10.42
C MET A 101 3.62 9.73 -9.36
N SER A 102 4.10 10.97 -9.23
CA SER A 102 5.07 11.36 -8.21
C SER A 102 4.57 11.10 -6.79
N ALA A 103 3.31 11.45 -6.49
CA ALA A 103 2.67 11.16 -5.22
C ALA A 103 2.47 9.65 -5.01
N LYS A 104 2.01 8.92 -6.04
CA LYS A 104 1.84 7.45 -5.99
C LYS A 104 3.15 6.72 -5.68
N ILE A 105 4.25 7.14 -6.29
CA ILE A 105 5.60 6.63 -5.99
C ILE A 105 5.98 6.98 -4.55
N LYS A 106 5.74 8.22 -4.12
CA LYS A 106 6.10 8.65 -2.76
C LYS A 106 5.34 7.86 -1.68
N ILE A 107 4.05 7.63 -1.87
CA ILE A 107 3.23 6.82 -0.96
C ILE A 107 3.80 5.40 -0.88
N LYS A 108 4.23 4.82 -2.01
CA LYS A 108 4.87 3.50 -2.02
C LYS A 108 6.19 3.47 -1.24
N GLU A 109 7.02 4.50 -1.36
CA GLU A 109 8.26 4.60 -0.57
C GLU A 109 7.97 4.55 0.94
N LEU A 110 6.94 5.28 1.38
CA LEU A 110 6.48 5.29 2.77
C LEU A 110 5.91 3.91 3.17
N ALA A 111 5.14 3.28 2.29
CA ALA A 111 4.57 1.95 2.51
C ALA A 111 5.64 0.88 2.70
N ARG A 112 6.81 1.02 2.07
CA ARG A 112 7.91 0.05 2.18
C ARG A 112 8.36 -0.12 3.63
N VAL A 113 8.44 0.96 4.40
CA VAL A 113 8.84 0.92 5.81
C VAL A 113 7.79 0.17 6.62
N PHE A 114 6.51 0.49 6.40
CA PHE A 114 5.40 -0.22 7.05
C PHE A 114 5.38 -1.71 6.72
N TRP A 115 5.54 -2.08 5.43
CA TRP A 115 5.58 -3.48 5.01
C TRP A 115 6.77 -4.25 5.58
N GLN A 116 7.94 -3.62 5.71
CA GLN A 116 9.09 -4.24 6.36
C GLN A 116 8.81 -4.54 7.84
N GLU A 117 8.17 -3.63 8.56
CA GLU A 117 7.77 -3.87 9.95
C GLU A 117 6.68 -4.96 10.06
N LYS A 118 5.71 -4.97 9.15
CA LYS A 118 4.70 -6.04 9.07
C LYS A 118 5.33 -7.40 8.74
N GLU A 119 6.32 -7.44 7.86
CA GLU A 119 7.00 -8.67 7.48
C GLU A 119 7.72 -9.30 8.68
N LYS A 120 8.32 -8.49 9.55
CA LYS A 120 8.94 -8.94 10.81
C LYS A 120 7.94 -9.64 11.74
N GLN A 121 6.67 -9.22 11.72
CA GLN A 121 5.59 -9.77 12.55
C GLN A 121 5.01 -11.10 12.02
N LYS A 122 5.33 -11.50 10.78
CA LYS A 122 4.83 -12.76 10.21
C LYS A 122 5.50 -13.96 10.86
N LEU A 123 4.75 -15.05 11.00
CA LEU A 123 5.28 -16.34 11.44
C LEU A 123 6.18 -16.95 10.35
N LYS A 124 7.45 -17.10 10.69
CA LYS A 124 8.46 -17.84 9.92
C LYS A 124 8.34 -19.34 10.14
N THR A 125 8.06 -19.75 11.37
CA THR A 125 7.95 -21.17 11.73
C THR A 125 6.70 -21.39 12.58
N PHE A 126 5.99 -22.46 12.26
CA PHE A 126 4.86 -22.96 13.03
C PHE A 126 5.00 -24.47 13.14
N ARG A 127 4.97 -25.00 14.37
CA ARG A 127 5.03 -26.44 14.64
C ARG A 127 4.10 -26.79 15.78
N LEU A 128 3.14 -27.68 15.51
CA LEU A 128 2.35 -28.34 16.54
C LEU A 128 3.12 -29.57 17.04
N VAL A 129 3.34 -29.64 18.34
CA VAL A 129 3.87 -30.82 19.02
C VAL A 129 2.76 -31.36 19.90
N ASP A 130 2.26 -32.53 19.53
CA ASP A 130 1.23 -33.28 20.26
C ASP A 130 1.73 -34.70 20.45
N THR A 131 2.54 -34.89 21.49
CA THR A 131 3.02 -36.20 21.92
C THR A 131 2.44 -36.53 23.29
N PHE A 132 2.56 -37.79 23.69
CA PHE A 132 2.14 -38.21 25.03
C PHE A 132 2.84 -37.43 26.14
N ASP A 133 4.11 -37.05 25.93
CA ASP A 133 4.94 -36.39 26.94
C ASP A 133 4.88 -34.86 26.87
N GLU A 134 4.62 -34.27 25.69
CA GLU A 134 4.60 -32.83 25.48
C GLU A 134 3.50 -32.37 24.50
N GLN A 135 2.73 -31.36 24.93
CA GLN A 135 1.72 -30.70 24.11
C GLN A 135 1.98 -29.18 24.06
N TYR A 136 2.48 -28.71 22.91
CA TYR A 136 2.70 -27.28 22.69
C TYR A 136 2.72 -26.89 21.21
N ILE A 137 2.42 -25.62 20.96
CA ILE A 137 2.67 -24.95 19.68
C ILE A 137 3.98 -24.19 19.81
N TYR A 138 4.88 -24.40 18.87
CA TYR A 138 6.05 -23.56 18.67
C TYR A 138 5.79 -22.61 17.51
N ALA A 139 5.98 -21.31 17.75
CA ALA A 139 5.87 -20.27 16.74
C ALA A 139 7.11 -19.36 16.80
N GLU A 140 7.66 -19.01 15.64
CA GLU A 140 8.77 -18.06 15.50
C GLU A 140 8.40 -17.00 14.46
N THR A 141 8.60 -15.72 14.77
CA THR A 141 8.40 -14.62 13.81
C THR A 141 9.62 -14.41 12.93
N ASN A 142 9.47 -13.70 11.81
CA ASN A 142 10.61 -13.26 10.98
C ASN A 142 11.57 -12.33 11.73
N ALA A 143 11.11 -11.66 12.79
CA ALA A 143 11.96 -10.90 13.71
C ALA A 143 12.83 -11.79 14.62
N GLY A 144 12.52 -13.07 14.73
CA GLY A 144 13.17 -14.02 15.63
C GLY A 144 12.50 -14.17 17.01
N ASP A 145 11.32 -13.57 17.22
CA ASP A 145 10.56 -13.77 18.47
C ASP A 145 10.03 -15.20 18.52
N GLN A 146 10.31 -15.91 19.61
CA GLN A 146 9.93 -17.30 19.79
C GLN A 146 8.85 -17.46 20.87
N TYR A 147 7.86 -18.30 20.58
CA TYR A 147 6.73 -18.59 21.45
C TYR A 147 6.57 -20.10 21.60
N LYS A 148 6.65 -20.61 22.83
CA LYS A 148 6.28 -21.98 23.20
C LYS A 148 4.97 -21.94 23.98
N ILE A 149 3.87 -22.30 23.32
CA ILE A 149 2.51 -22.14 23.82
C ILE A 149 1.98 -23.52 24.18
N ARG A 150 1.81 -23.78 25.49
CA ARG A 150 1.21 -25.03 25.93
C ARG A 150 -0.29 -25.01 25.63
N PHE A 151 -0.82 -26.17 25.28
CA PHE A 151 -2.25 -26.36 25.11
C PHE A 151 -2.69 -27.67 25.77
N LYS A 152 -4.00 -27.80 25.96
CA LYS A 152 -4.65 -29.04 26.37
C LYS A 152 -5.94 -29.22 25.58
N TYR A 153 -6.43 -30.46 25.50
CA TYR A 153 -7.75 -30.71 24.97
C TYR A 153 -8.80 -30.60 26.07
N GLY A 154 -9.86 -29.85 25.79
CA GLY A 154 -11.05 -29.78 26.62
C GLY A 154 -11.93 -31.03 26.46
N ARG A 155 -13.06 -31.03 27.15
CA ARG A 155 -13.92 -32.22 27.26
C ARG A 155 -14.59 -32.62 25.94
N TYR A 156 -14.66 -31.68 24.99
CA TYR A 156 -15.26 -31.87 23.67
C TYR A 156 -14.21 -31.86 22.55
N GLY A 157 -12.92 -32.00 22.90
CA GLY A 157 -11.82 -32.00 21.93
C GLY A 157 -11.37 -30.60 21.50
N GLU A 158 -11.87 -29.54 22.14
CA GLU A 158 -11.43 -28.18 21.89
C GLU A 158 -9.99 -27.96 22.36
N MET A 159 -9.14 -27.37 21.53
CA MET A 159 -7.79 -26.99 21.94
C MET A 159 -7.87 -25.72 22.80
N ILE A 160 -7.46 -25.83 24.06
CA ILE A 160 -7.43 -24.73 25.02
C ILE A 160 -5.97 -24.35 25.23
N LEU A 161 -5.58 -23.18 24.73
CA LEU A 161 -4.26 -22.60 24.97
C LEU A 161 -4.12 -22.20 26.44
N ASP A 162 -2.90 -22.30 26.99
CA ASP A 162 -2.61 -21.85 28.35
C ASP A 162 -2.89 -20.34 28.49
N PRO A 163 -3.88 -19.92 29.31
CA PRO A 163 -4.28 -18.52 29.44
C PRO A 163 -3.18 -17.63 30.04
N ASN A 164 -2.14 -18.21 30.65
CA ASN A 164 -0.99 -17.45 31.14
C ASN A 164 -0.03 -17.04 30.02
N THR A 165 -0.17 -17.63 28.83
CA THR A 165 0.67 -17.30 27.68
C THR A 165 0.16 -16.00 27.04
N LYS A 166 0.73 -14.87 27.43
CA LYS A 166 0.43 -13.57 26.81
C LYS A 166 1.02 -13.52 25.41
N LEU A 167 0.17 -13.69 24.40
CA LEU A 167 0.54 -13.57 23.00
C LEU A 167 0.14 -12.21 22.45
N PRO A 168 1.00 -11.56 21.66
CA PRO A 168 0.57 -10.44 20.84
C PRO A 168 -0.57 -10.88 19.92
N GLU A 169 -1.55 -10.00 19.70
CA GLU A 169 -2.75 -10.31 18.91
C GLU A 169 -2.40 -10.79 17.49
N TYR A 170 -1.37 -10.22 16.87
CA TYR A 170 -0.92 -10.63 15.54
C TYR A 170 -0.35 -12.06 15.50
N VAL A 171 0.23 -12.55 16.60
CA VAL A 171 0.73 -13.93 16.71
C VAL A 171 -0.44 -14.88 16.88
N LEU A 172 -1.39 -14.54 17.76
CA LEU A 172 -2.57 -15.35 18.02
C LEU A 172 -3.40 -15.55 16.74
N ARG A 173 -3.70 -14.47 16.00
CA ARG A 173 -4.45 -14.54 14.74
C ARG A 173 -3.78 -15.44 13.70
N GLN A 174 -2.45 -15.37 13.59
CA GLN A 174 -1.70 -16.21 12.64
C GLN A 174 -1.69 -17.68 13.04
N ILE A 175 -1.61 -17.98 14.34
CA ILE A 175 -1.74 -19.36 14.85
C ILE A 175 -3.15 -19.91 14.56
N GLU A 176 -4.19 -19.14 14.84
CA GLU A 176 -5.57 -19.54 14.56
C GLU A 176 -5.81 -19.80 13.07
N GLN A 177 -5.22 -18.97 12.20
CA GLN A 177 -5.26 -19.21 10.76
C GLN A 177 -4.54 -20.50 10.38
N LYS A 178 -3.31 -20.72 10.88
CA LYS A 178 -2.52 -21.93 10.60
C LYS A 178 -3.17 -23.22 11.09
N MET A 179 -3.96 -23.15 12.15
CA MET A 179 -4.72 -24.29 12.68
C MET A 179 -5.97 -24.62 11.85
N ARG A 180 -6.43 -23.70 10.98
CA ARG A 180 -7.58 -23.89 10.08
C ARG A 180 -7.17 -24.35 8.67
N GLU A 181 -5.90 -24.16 8.31
CA GLU A 181 -5.27 -24.65 7.08
C GLU A 181 -4.98 -26.15 7.16
#